data_AF-A0A2N3BV84-F1
#
_entry.id   AF-A0A2N3BV84-F1
#
_cell.length_a   1.000
_cell.length_b   1.000
_cell.length_c   1.000
_cell.angle_alpha   90.00
_cell.angle_beta   90.00
_cell.angle_gamma   90.00
#
_symmetry.space_group_name_H-M   'P 1'
#
loop_
_entity.id
_entity.type
_entity.pdbx_description
1 polymer ?
#
loop_
_entity_poly.entity_id
_entity_poly.type
_entity_poly.pdbx_seq_one_letter_code
_entity_poly.pdbx_strand_id
1 'polypeptide(L)'
;MMLQLARTLFAHLRRRLRDNRRVLAIATLLAFAAGGLMYLRYDAVVFGMPLAVFTGLTYAVVVGTAAAITLVVLPTLAAMIEAVALSRFAVALAAAGFPDFGQALVTSPMLSATTIVLGAVVVRRLRRHIGRAPGLALPQTA
;
A
#
# COMPACT_ATOMS: atom_id res chain seq x y z
N MET A 1 -10.88 22.12 29.75
CA MET A 1 -9.49 21.96 29.25
C MET A 1 -9.30 20.70 28.38
N MET A 2 -9.64 19.48 28.83
CA MET A 2 -9.50 18.24 28.03
C MET A 2 -10.19 18.26 26.65
N LEU A 3 -11.39 18.86 26.55
CA LEU A 3 -12.15 18.96 25.30
C LEU A 3 -11.48 19.85 24.23
N GLN A 4 -10.73 20.88 24.63
CA GLN A 4 -9.99 21.74 23.69
C GLN A 4 -8.73 21.03 23.17
N LEU A 5 -8.03 20.31 24.06
CA LEU A 5 -6.85 19.50 23.72
C LEU A 5 -7.19 18.35 22.76
N ALA A 6 -8.34 17.69 22.96
CA ALA A 6 -8.83 16.68 22.04
C ALA A 6 -9.13 17.28 20.66
N ARG A 7 -9.80 18.44 20.59
CA ARG A 7 -10.14 19.10 19.32
C ARG A 7 -8.91 19.52 18.52
N THR A 8 -7.88 20.08 19.16
CA THR A 8 -6.64 20.47 18.48
C THR A 8 -5.86 19.27 17.97
N LEU A 9 -5.80 18.19 18.76
CA LEU A 9 -5.21 16.91 18.34
C LEU A 9 -5.92 16.35 17.11
N PHE A 10 -7.26 16.23 17.15
CA PHE A 10 -8.06 15.73 16.03
C PHE A 10 -7.90 16.59 14.77
N ALA A 11 -7.85 17.92 14.91
CA ALA A 11 -7.61 18.82 13.79
C ALA A 11 -6.21 18.59 13.17
N HIS A 12 -5.18 18.39 13.99
CA HIS A 12 -3.82 18.12 13.53
C HIS A 12 -3.72 16.76 12.81
N LEU A 13 -4.33 15.71 13.38
CA LEU A 13 -4.42 14.38 12.76
C LEU A 13 -5.13 14.43 11.40
N ARG A 14 -6.28 15.12 11.35
CA ARG A 14 -7.08 15.25 10.12
C ARG A 14 -6.33 16.00 9.03
N ARG A 15 -5.57 17.04 9.37
CA ARG A 15 -4.70 17.74 8.41
C ARG A 15 -3.64 16.80 7.85
N ARG A 16 -2.89 16.09 8.71
CA ARG A 16 -1.86 15.14 8.28
C ARG A 16 -2.37 14.05 7.34
N LEU A 17 -3.53 13.48 7.65
CA LEU A 17 -4.16 12.47 6.79
C LEU A 17 -4.64 13.07 5.47
N ARG A 18 -5.15 14.31 5.47
CA ARG A 18 -5.59 15.01 4.26
C ARG A 18 -4.41 15.32 3.33
N ASP A 19 -3.28 15.75 3.88
CA ASP A 19 -2.06 16.04 3.12
C ASP A 19 -1.51 14.77 2.47
N ASN A 20 -1.67 13.61 3.13
CA ASN A 20 -1.24 12.31 2.64
C ASN A 20 -2.36 11.45 2.03
N ARG A 21 -3.51 12.06 1.69
CA ARG A 21 -4.69 11.32 1.20
C ARG A 21 -4.41 10.47 -0.04
N ARG A 22 -3.50 10.93 -0.90
CA ARG A 22 -3.11 10.22 -2.13
C ARG A 22 -2.36 8.94 -1.79
N VAL A 23 -1.37 9.02 -0.90
CA VAL A 23 -0.60 7.84 -0.45
C VAL A 23 -1.50 6.85 0.26
N LEU A 24 -2.40 7.33 1.12
CA LEU A 24 -3.36 6.48 1.80
C LEU A 24 -4.31 5.78 0.82
N ALA A 25 -4.84 6.51 -0.17
CA ALA A 25 -5.71 5.95 -1.20
C ALA A 25 -4.97 4.89 -2.03
N ILE A 26 -3.75 5.19 -2.48
CA ILE A 26 -2.91 4.25 -3.25
C ILE A 26 -2.64 2.98 -2.43
N ALA A 27 -2.21 3.13 -1.17
CA ALA A 27 -1.91 1.99 -0.31
C ALA A 27 -3.13 1.10 -0.08
N THR A 28 -4.29 1.70 0.18
CA THR A 28 -5.54 0.97 0.44
C THR A 28 -6.06 0.28 -0.83
N LEU A 29 -6.07 0.97 -1.98
CA LEU A 29 -6.54 0.41 -3.25
C LEU A 29 -5.64 -0.74 -3.73
N LEU A 30 -4.32 -0.58 -3.62
CA LEU A 30 -3.38 -1.64 -3.99
C LEU A 30 -3.44 -2.82 -3.03
N ALA A 31 -3.70 -2.59 -1.73
CA ALA A 31 -3.93 -3.66 -0.77
C ALA A 31 -5.21 -4.44 -1.09
N PHE A 32 -6.30 -3.74 -1.44
CA PHE A 32 -7.53 -4.38 -1.92
C PHE A 32 -7.27 -5.25 -3.14
N ALA A 33 -6.64 -4.68 -4.17
CA ALA A 33 -6.38 -5.38 -5.42
C ALA A 33 -5.45 -6.58 -5.21
N ALA A 34 -4.40 -6.45 -4.39
CA ALA A 34 -3.49 -7.55 -4.06
C ALA A 34 -4.20 -8.68 -3.29
N GLY A 35 -5.02 -8.34 -2.30
CA GLY A 35 -5.79 -9.32 -1.53
C GLY A 35 -6.84 -10.04 -2.36
N GLY A 36 -7.46 -9.35 -3.32
CA GLY A 36 -8.38 -9.95 -4.28
C GLY A 36 -7.68 -10.85 -5.29
N LEU A 37 -6.58 -10.38 -5.89
CA LEU A 37 -5.83 -11.14 -6.91
C LEU A 37 -5.31 -12.47 -6.39
N MET A 38 -4.80 -12.53 -5.16
CA MET A 38 -4.29 -13.78 -4.59
C MET A 38 -5.36 -14.86 -4.45
N TYR A 39 -6.62 -14.45 -4.27
CA TYR A 39 -7.73 -15.37 -4.02
C TYR A 39 -8.72 -15.48 -5.17
N LEU A 40 -8.47 -14.78 -6.29
CA LEU A 40 -9.35 -14.76 -7.46
C LEU A 40 -9.56 -16.15 -8.07
N ARG A 41 -8.57 -17.05 -7.90
CA ARG A 41 -8.61 -18.43 -8.42
C ARG A 41 -9.43 -19.41 -7.59
N TYR A 42 -9.89 -19.01 -6.40
CA TYR A 42 -10.67 -19.87 -5.51
C TYR A 42 -12.14 -19.50 -5.62
N ASP A 43 -12.95 -20.42 -6.16
CA ASP A 43 -14.41 -20.34 -6.15
C ASP A 43 -14.95 -20.69 -4.75
N ALA A 44 -14.70 -19.78 -3.81
CA ALA A 44 -15.18 -19.88 -2.43
C ALA A 44 -15.99 -18.63 -2.07
N VAL A 45 -16.93 -18.80 -1.15
CA VAL A 45 -17.82 -17.74 -0.68
C VAL A 45 -17.73 -17.65 0.84
N VAL A 46 -17.64 -16.44 1.37
CA VAL A 46 -17.59 -16.14 2.81
C VAL A 46 -18.63 -15.07 3.12
N PHE A 47 -19.55 -15.35 4.04
CA PHE A 47 -20.68 -14.46 4.39
C PHE A 47 -21.51 -13.99 3.18
N GLY A 48 -21.69 -14.84 2.16
CA GLY A 48 -22.45 -14.51 0.94
C GLY A 48 -21.69 -13.65 -0.08
N MET A 49 -20.40 -13.41 0.13
CA MET A 49 -19.52 -12.65 -0.76
C MET A 49 -18.40 -13.54 -1.35
N PRO A 50 -17.95 -13.33 -2.59
CA PRO A 50 -16.80 -14.04 -3.13
C PRO A 50 -15.56 -13.86 -2.25
N LEU A 51 -14.82 -14.94 -1.99
CA LEU A 51 -13.65 -14.96 -1.11
C LEU A 51 -12.66 -13.86 -1.48
N ALA A 52 -12.39 -13.69 -2.78
CA ALA A 52 -11.49 -12.65 -3.28
C ALA A 52 -11.91 -11.22 -2.87
N VAL A 53 -13.21 -10.93 -2.88
CA VAL A 53 -13.71 -9.60 -2.48
C VAL A 53 -13.60 -9.46 -0.96
N PHE A 54 -13.95 -10.49 -0.20
CA PHE A 54 -13.82 -10.50 1.25
C PHE A 54 -12.37 -10.31 1.72
N THR A 55 -11.42 -11.03 1.13
CA THR A 55 -9.99 -10.92 1.45
C THR A 55 -9.44 -9.56 1.03
N GLY A 56 -9.83 -9.06 -0.15
CA GLY A 56 -9.49 -7.72 -0.62
C GLY A 56 -9.94 -6.64 0.36
N LEU A 57 -11.19 -6.67 0.81
CA LEU A 57 -11.72 -5.72 1.80
C LEU A 57 -10.97 -5.81 3.13
N THR A 58 -10.72 -7.03 3.61
CA THR A 58 -9.98 -7.26 4.85
C THR A 58 -8.58 -6.65 4.78
N TYR A 59 -7.87 -6.88 3.67
CA TYR A 59 -6.54 -6.28 3.43
C TYR A 59 -6.62 -4.76 3.34
N ALA A 60 -7.61 -4.21 2.65
CA ALA A 60 -7.80 -2.77 2.52
C ALA A 60 -7.96 -2.10 3.89
N VAL A 61 -8.79 -2.67 4.77
CA VAL A 61 -9.02 -2.15 6.12
C VAL A 61 -7.76 -2.23 6.96
N VAL A 62 -7.11 -3.40 7.02
CA VAL A 62 -5.93 -3.62 7.87
C VAL A 62 -4.76 -2.76 7.39
N VAL A 63 -4.42 -2.82 6.10
CA VAL A 63 -3.29 -2.07 5.53
C VAL A 63 -3.56 -0.57 5.52
N GLY A 64 -4.78 -0.15 5.16
CA GLY A 64 -5.18 1.26 5.17
C GLY A 64 -5.10 1.86 6.57
N THR A 65 -5.56 1.12 7.59
CA THR A 65 -5.46 1.56 9.00
C THR A 65 -4.00 1.64 9.45
N ALA A 66 -3.19 0.62 9.16
CA ALA A 66 -1.77 0.63 9.47
C ALA A 66 -1.03 1.79 8.78
N ALA A 67 -1.36 2.07 7.52
CA ALA A 67 -0.80 3.20 6.77
C ALA A 67 -1.23 4.54 7.38
N ALA A 68 -2.50 4.71 7.76
CA ALA A 68 -2.99 5.92 8.42
C ALA A 68 -2.27 6.18 9.74
N ILE A 69 -2.14 5.15 10.58
CA ILE A 69 -1.38 5.23 11.85
C ILE A 69 0.08 5.60 11.58
N THR A 70 0.71 4.94 10.62
CA THR A 70 2.12 5.20 10.28
C THR A 70 2.31 6.63 9.76
N LEU A 71 1.40 7.16 8.93
CA LEU A 71 1.49 8.54 8.42
C LEU A 71 1.27 9.58 9.52
N VAL A 72 0.49 9.26 10.56
CA VAL A 72 0.30 10.11 11.72
C VAL A 72 1.59 10.19 12.55
N VAL A 73 2.19 9.03 12.85
CA VAL A 73 3.35 8.90 13.74
C VAL A 73 4.66 9.27 13.02
N LEU A 74 4.85 8.78 11.80
CA LEU A 74 6.08 8.84 11.00
C LEU A 74 5.76 9.26 9.55
N PRO A 75 5.42 10.54 9.31
CA PRO A 75 5.04 11.04 7.98
C PRO A 75 6.16 10.92 6.93
N THR A 76 7.43 10.88 7.37
CA THR A 76 8.60 10.70 6.48
C THR A 76 8.60 9.34 5.77
N LEU A 77 7.80 8.37 6.24
CA LEU A 77 7.65 7.05 5.64
C LEU A 77 6.62 7.00 4.52
N ALA A 78 5.93 8.09 4.18
CA ALA A 78 4.90 8.12 3.13
C ALA A 78 5.38 7.50 1.80
N ALA A 79 6.57 7.87 1.34
CA ALA A 79 7.16 7.31 0.11
C ALA A 79 7.50 5.81 0.23
N MET A 80 7.81 5.33 1.44
CA MET A 80 8.07 3.91 1.69
C MET A 80 6.76 3.11 1.71
N ILE A 81 5.70 3.64 2.30
CA ILE A 81 4.36 3.03 2.29
C ILE A 81 3.89 2.83 0.85
N GLU A 82 4.01 3.85 0.01
CA GLU A 82 3.66 3.77 -1.41
C GLU A 82 4.49 2.69 -2.14
N ALA A 83 5.81 2.65 -1.90
CA ALA A 83 6.69 1.65 -2.51
C ALA A 83 6.36 0.23 -2.05
N VAL A 84 6.02 0.02 -0.78
CA VAL A 84 5.58 -1.28 -0.24
C VAL A 84 4.26 -1.71 -0.86
N ALA A 85 3.30 -0.79 -1.00
CA ALA A 85 2.02 -1.08 -1.64
C ALA A 85 2.18 -1.50 -3.10
N LEU A 86 3.00 -0.76 -3.87
CA LEU A 86 3.33 -1.09 -5.26
C LEU A 86 4.05 -2.44 -5.37
N SER A 87 5.05 -2.67 -4.52
CA SER A 87 5.77 -3.94 -4.49
C SER A 87 4.85 -5.11 -4.18
N ARG A 88 3.99 -4.99 -3.15
CA ARG A 88 3.02 -6.03 -2.80
C ARG A 88 2.04 -6.32 -3.93
N PHE A 89 1.56 -5.28 -4.61
CA PHE A 89 0.68 -5.45 -5.76
C PHE A 89 1.39 -6.15 -6.92
N ALA A 90 2.63 -5.77 -7.24
CA ALA A 90 3.43 -6.43 -8.27
C ALA A 90 3.70 -7.91 -7.93
N VAL A 91 3.98 -8.22 -6.66
CA VAL A 91 4.13 -9.59 -6.18
C VAL A 91 2.83 -10.38 -6.31
N ALA A 92 1.68 -9.76 -5.98
CA ALA A 92 0.37 -10.41 -6.14
C ALA A 92 0.03 -10.66 -7.61
N LEU A 93 0.34 -9.73 -8.51
CA LEU A 93 0.22 -9.93 -9.96
C LEU A 93 1.10 -11.07 -10.46
N ALA A 94 2.36 -11.12 -10.02
CA ALA A 94 3.27 -12.22 -10.35
C ALA A 94 2.74 -13.56 -9.81
N ALA A 95 2.22 -13.60 -8.58
CA ALA A 95 1.62 -14.79 -7.99
C ALA A 95 0.36 -15.26 -8.74
N ALA A 96 -0.41 -14.33 -9.32
CA ALA A 96 -1.55 -14.65 -10.17
C ALA A 96 -1.13 -15.24 -11.52
N GLY A 97 -0.04 -14.75 -12.12
CA GLY A 97 0.51 -15.26 -13.38
C GLY A 97 1.34 -16.55 -13.24
N PHE A 98 1.96 -16.77 -12.08
CA PHE A 98 2.85 -17.90 -11.78
C PHE A 98 2.37 -18.64 -10.51
N PRO A 99 1.52 -19.67 -10.64
CA PRO A 99 0.89 -20.33 -9.49
C PRO A 99 1.87 -20.92 -8.47
N ASP A 100 2.97 -21.51 -8.92
CA ASP A 100 4.00 -22.11 -8.05
C ASP A 100 4.70 -21.07 -7.19
N PHE A 101 4.99 -19.90 -7.77
CA PHE A 101 5.52 -18.75 -7.04
C PHE A 101 4.52 -18.26 -6.00
N GLY A 102 3.24 -18.16 -6.38
CA GLY A 102 2.17 -17.81 -5.45
C GLY A 102 2.06 -18.79 -4.28
N GLN A 103 2.18 -20.10 -4.51
CA GLN A 103 2.17 -21.09 -3.43
C GLN A 103 3.38 -20.95 -2.51
N ALA A 104 4.60 -20.78 -3.05
CA ALA A 104 5.81 -20.59 -2.26
C ALA A 104 5.73 -19.36 -1.33
N LEU A 105 5.08 -18.28 -1.79
CA LEU A 105 4.86 -17.08 -0.98
C LEU A 105 3.85 -17.31 0.16
N VAL A 106 2.82 -18.12 -0.08
CA VAL A 106 1.80 -18.42 0.94
C VAL A 106 2.35 -19.37 2.00
N THR A 107 3.18 -20.35 1.60
CA THR A 107 3.77 -21.32 2.52
C THR A 107 4.94 -20.77 3.34
N SER A 108 5.60 -19.70 2.85
CA SER A 108 6.71 -19.05 3.55
C SER A 108 6.47 -17.56 3.79
N PRO A 109 5.96 -17.18 4.98
CA PRO A 109 5.77 -15.78 5.35
C PRO A 109 7.04 -14.95 5.26
N MET A 110 8.20 -15.55 5.55
CA MET A 110 9.50 -14.90 5.48
C MET A 110 9.88 -14.56 4.04
N LEU A 111 9.67 -15.48 3.08
CA LEU A 111 9.90 -15.20 1.66
C LEU A 111 8.96 -14.13 1.13
N SER A 112 7.70 -14.16 1.54
CA SER A 112 6.72 -13.12 1.17
C SER A 112 7.14 -11.73 1.67
N ALA A 113 7.46 -11.61 2.96
CA ALA A 113 7.92 -10.36 3.54
C ALA A 113 9.20 -9.85 2.87
N THR A 114 10.18 -10.73 2.65
CA THR A 114 11.46 -10.38 2.03
C THR A 114 11.28 -9.88 0.61
N THR A 115 10.50 -10.60 -0.21
CA THR A 115 10.22 -10.22 -1.59
C THR A 115 9.54 -8.85 -1.65
N ILE A 116 8.53 -8.62 -0.81
CA ILE A 116 7.81 -7.33 -0.77
C ILE A 116 8.75 -6.19 -0.35
N VAL A 117 9.56 -6.38 0.69
CA VAL A 117 10.47 -5.35 1.21
C VAL A 117 11.58 -5.05 0.21
N LEU A 118 12.21 -6.06 -0.39
CA LEU A 118 13.23 -5.88 -1.43
C LEU A 118 12.65 -5.15 -2.64
N GLY A 119 11.48 -5.56 -3.12
CA GLY A 119 10.80 -4.87 -4.21
C GLY A 119 10.49 -3.41 -3.87
N ALA A 120 10.09 -3.12 -2.63
CA ALA A 120 9.85 -1.74 -2.18
C ALA A 120 11.13 -0.89 -2.19
N VAL A 121 12.26 -1.47 -1.78
CA VAL A 121 13.58 -0.80 -1.84
C VAL A 121 13.94 -0.50 -3.30
N VAL A 122 13.73 -1.44 -4.21
CA VAL A 122 13.98 -1.24 -5.66
C VAL A 122 13.09 -0.13 -6.23
N VAL A 123 11.77 -0.18 -5.98
CA VAL A 123 10.81 0.86 -6.42
C VAL A 123 11.24 2.24 -5.90
N ARG A 124 11.65 2.32 -4.64
CA ARG A 124 12.12 3.57 -4.03
C ARG A 124 13.42 4.08 -4.67
N ARG A 125 14.36 3.19 -5.00
CA ARG A 125 15.60 3.56 -5.70
C ARG A 125 15.31 4.04 -7.11
N LEU A 126 14.46 3.34 -7.86
CA LEU A 126 14.06 3.73 -9.22
C LEU A 126 13.41 5.11 -9.24
N ARG A 127 12.47 5.38 -8.32
CA ARG A 127 11.82 6.70 -8.22
C ARG A 127 12.82 7.82 -7.92
N ARG A 128 13.85 7.56 -7.11
CA ARG A 128 14.93 8.52 -6.83
C ARG A 128 15.80 8.78 -8.06
N HIS A 129 16.05 7.76 -8.89
CA HIS A 129 16.81 7.93 -10.13
C HIS A 129 16.02 8.69 -11.19
N ILE A 130 14.74 8.36 -11.38
CA ILE A 130 13.85 9.04 -12.34
C ILE A 130 13.63 10.50 -11.94
N GLY A 131 13.40 10.78 -10.65
CA GLY A 131 13.21 12.15 -10.15
C GLY A 131 14.49 13.01 -10.14
N ARG A 132 15.66 12.42 -10.42
CA ARG A 132 16.95 13.11 -10.52
C ARG A 132 17.43 13.29 -11.96
N ALA A 133 16.68 12.81 -12.96
CA ALA A 133 17.02 13.07 -14.35
C ALA A 133 16.93 14.59 -14.62
N PRO A 134 18.05 15.29 -14.84
CA PRO A 134 18.04 16.70 -15.21
C PRO A 134 17.66 16.77 -16.69
N GLY A 135 16.38 17.00 -16.99
CA GLY A 135 15.95 17.04 -18.39
C GLY A 135 14.47 17.31 -18.68
N LEU A 136 13.60 17.42 -17.68
CA LEU A 136 12.19 17.79 -17.86
C LEU A 136 11.83 19.06 -17.08
N ALA A 137 12.69 20.08 -17.19
CA ALA A 137 12.25 21.44 -16.97
C ALA A 137 11.31 21.78 -18.13
N LEU A 138 10.00 21.62 -17.91
CA LEU A 138 9.00 22.21 -18.78
C LEU A 138 9.30 23.72 -18.82
N PRO A 139 9.43 24.34 -20.02
CA PRO A 139 9.63 25.76 -20.11
C PRO A 139 8.47 26.44 -19.37
N GLN A 140 8.82 27.21 -18.33
CA GLN A 140 7.87 28.11 -17.72
C GLN A 140 7.58 29.18 -18.77
N THR A 141 6.47 29.03 -19.50
CA THR A 141 5.93 30.10 -20.32
C THR A 141 5.50 31.21 -19.37
N ALA A 142 6.18 32.35 -19.52
CA ALA A 142 5.91 33.63 -18.88
C ALA A 142 4.50 34.15 -19.18
#